data_AF-A0A3C0BP64-F1
#
_entry.id   AF-A0A3C0BP64-F1
#
_cell.length_a   1.000
_cell.length_b   1.000
_cell.length_c   1.000
_cell.angle_alpha   90.00
_cell.angle_beta   90.00
_cell.angle_gamma   90.00
#
_symmetry.space_group_name_H-M   'P 1'
#
loop_
_entity.id
_entity.type
_entity.pdbx_description
1 polymer ?
#
loop_
_entity_poly.entity_id
_entity_poly.type
_entity_poly.pdbx_seq_one_letter_code
_entity_poly.pdbx_strand_id
1 'polypeptide(L)'
;MKAFDSLAAVYNVIRPILDLSILTFILYKAYELIIKTNGIQIIKAAVIVALAYAGALLLNLETMVWILNVMAPGLVIAFAIVFQPEMRKLFLKMGQTQWFAFGNRSKHTYVDSVLI
;
A
#
# COMPACT_ATOMS: atom_id res chain seq x y z
N MET A 1 1.02 -47.10 8.26
CA MET A 1 2.07 -46.07 8.17
C MET A 1 2.29 -45.58 6.73
N LYS A 2 2.49 -46.43 5.72
CA LYS A 2 2.75 -46.03 4.31
C LYS A 2 1.73 -45.08 3.61
N ALA A 3 0.47 -45.03 4.08
CA ALA A 3 -0.58 -44.19 3.50
C ALA A 3 -0.47 -42.71 3.90
N PHE A 4 0.10 -42.40 5.07
CA PHE A 4 0.30 -41.03 5.52
C PHE A 4 1.53 -40.40 4.84
N ASP A 5 2.57 -41.20 4.58
CA ASP A 5 3.78 -40.77 3.89
C ASP A 5 3.52 -40.43 2.41
N SER A 6 2.58 -41.15 1.77
CA SER A 6 2.20 -40.91 0.38
C SER A 6 1.31 -39.68 0.22
N LEU A 7 0.45 -39.36 1.19
CA LEU A 7 -0.28 -38.09 1.23
C LEU A 7 0.64 -36.89 1.48
N ALA A 8 1.65 -37.05 2.35
CA ALA A 8 2.67 -36.02 2.59
C ALA A 8 3.58 -35.80 1.37
N ALA A 9 3.92 -36.84 0.63
CA ALA A 9 4.69 -36.74 -0.61
C ALA A 9 3.91 -36.01 -1.71
N VAL A 10 2.61 -36.31 -1.87
CA VAL A 10 1.73 -35.60 -2.82
C VAL A 10 1.55 -34.13 -2.43
N TYR A 11 1.41 -33.84 -1.14
CA TYR A 11 1.35 -32.46 -0.64
C TYR A 11 2.62 -31.67 -0.98
N ASN A 12 3.80 -32.26 -0.80
CA ASN A 12 5.08 -31.62 -1.12
C ASN A 12 5.28 -31.34 -2.63
N VAL A 13 4.62 -32.08 -3.52
CA VAL A 13 4.69 -31.87 -4.98
C VAL A 13 3.66 -30.87 -5.48
N ILE A 14 2.50 -30.76 -4.83
CA ILE A 14 1.45 -29.82 -5.21
C ILE A 14 1.71 -28.42 -4.63
N ARG A 15 2.34 -28.34 -3.46
CA ARG A 15 2.66 -27.08 -2.78
C ARG A 15 3.44 -26.07 -3.65
N PRO A 16 4.48 -26.45 -4.41
CA PRO A 16 5.22 -25.53 -5.29
C PRO A 16 4.40 -25.06 -6.49
N ILE A 17 3.48 -25.88 -7.00
CA ILE A 17 2.59 -25.53 -8.11
C ILE A 17 1.55 -24.52 -7.62
N LEU A 18 0.99 -24.74 -6.43
CA LEU A 18 0.09 -23.79 -5.77
C LEU A 18 0.82 -22.48 -5.43
N ASP A 19 2.04 -22.56 -4.91
CA ASP A 19 2.92 -21.43 -4.64
C ASP A 19 3.08 -20.55 -5.90
N LEU A 20 3.55 -21.15 -6.99
CA LEU A 20 3.79 -20.44 -8.25
C LEU A 20 2.50 -19.82 -8.82
N SER A 21 1.38 -20.55 -8.74
CA SER A 21 0.08 -20.08 -9.25
C SER A 21 -0.44 -18.87 -8.47
N ILE A 22 -0.36 -18.93 -7.13
CA ILE A 22 -0.76 -17.82 -6.25
C ILE A 22 0.20 -16.63 -6.44
N LEU A 23 1.50 -16.88 -6.55
CA LEU A 23 2.53 -15.89 -6.83
C LEU A 23 2.23 -15.11 -8.13
N THR A 24 1.98 -15.83 -9.23
CA THR A 24 1.66 -15.21 -10.52
C THR A 24 0.40 -14.37 -10.44
N PHE A 25 -0.64 -14.84 -9.75
CA PHE A 25 -1.88 -14.08 -9.58
C PHE A 25 -1.66 -12.77 -8.81
N ILE A 26 -0.90 -12.82 -7.70
CA ILE A 26 -0.56 -11.64 -6.90
C ILE A 26 0.29 -10.67 -7.70
N LEU A 27 1.32 -11.14 -8.42
CA LEU A 27 2.18 -10.29 -9.24
C LEU A 27 1.40 -9.62 -10.38
N TYR A 28 0.51 -10.34 -11.06
CA TYR A 28 -0.32 -9.77 -12.11
C TYR A 28 -1.22 -8.65 -11.55
N LYS A 29 -1.83 -8.87 -10.39
CA LYS A 29 -2.65 -7.85 -9.74
C LYS A 29 -1.84 -6.66 -9.24
N ALA A 30 -0.62 -6.88 -8.74
CA ALA A 30 0.30 -5.81 -8.37
C ALA A 30 0.69 -4.95 -9.59
N TYR A 31 0.97 -5.59 -10.73
CA TYR A 31 1.31 -4.90 -11.98
C TYR A 31 0.14 -4.04 -12.51
N GLU A 32 -1.08 -4.59 -12.53
CA GLU A 32 -2.29 -3.86 -12.91
C GLU A 32 -2.50 -2.62 -12.02
N LEU A 33 -2.12 -2.73 -10.75
CA LEU A 33 -2.24 -1.65 -9.77
C LEU A 33 -1.22 -0.53 -9.99
N ILE A 34 0.00 -0.85 -10.44
CA ILE A 34 1.05 0.14 -10.74
C ILE A 34 0.68 0.99 -11.97
N ILE A 35 -0.05 0.45 -12.94
CA ILE A 35 -0.39 1.15 -14.19
C ILE A 35 -1.40 2.30 -13.99
N LYS A 36 -2.25 2.24 -12.96
CA LYS A 36 -3.22 3.31 -12.66
C LYS A 36 -2.67 4.17 -11.51
N THR A 37 -1.89 5.22 -11.80
CA THR A 37 -1.22 6.02 -10.75
C THR A 37 -2.02 7.26 -10.35
N ASN A 38 -2.95 7.09 -9.41
CA ASN A 38 -3.35 8.16 -8.48
C ASN A 38 -2.64 7.92 -7.13
N GLY A 39 -2.21 8.96 -6.39
CA GLY A 39 -1.40 8.80 -5.16
C GLY A 39 -2.00 7.88 -4.08
N ILE A 40 -3.33 7.78 -4.01
CA ILE A 40 -4.07 6.83 -3.15
C ILE A 40 -3.83 5.36 -3.52
N GLN A 41 -3.51 5.08 -4.77
CA GLN A 41 -3.31 3.73 -5.29
C GLN A 41 -2.01 3.09 -4.77
N ILE A 42 -1.03 3.89 -4.36
CA ILE A 42 0.24 3.41 -3.81
C ILE A 42 0.03 2.86 -2.39
N ILE A 43 -0.89 3.44 -1.62
CA ILE A 43 -1.32 2.86 -0.34
C ILE A 43 -1.95 1.48 -0.57
N LYS A 44 -2.83 1.35 -1.56
CA LYS A 44 -3.39 0.03 -1.96
C LYS A 44 -2.30 -0.96 -2.36
N ALA A 45 -1.27 -0.50 -3.07
CA ALA A 45 -0.13 -1.34 -3.48
C ALA A 45 0.61 -1.89 -2.27
N ALA A 46 0.93 -1.02 -1.31
CA ALA A 46 1.61 -1.40 -0.08
C ALA A 46 0.79 -2.43 0.73
N VAL A 47 -0.53 -2.22 0.86
CA VAL A 47 -1.42 -3.17 1.57
C VAL A 47 -1.46 -4.53 0.89
N ILE A 48 -1.56 -4.57 -0.45
CA ILE A 48 -1.58 -5.84 -1.19
C ILE A 48 -0.25 -6.59 -1.03
N VAL A 49 0.89 -5.90 -1.11
CA VAL A 49 2.20 -6.52 -0.89
C VAL A 49 2.34 -7.05 0.54
N ALA A 50 1.84 -6.32 1.54
CA ALA A 50 1.84 -6.78 2.93
C ALA A 50 0.97 -8.04 3.14
N LEU A 51 -0.21 -8.09 2.52
CA LEU A 51 -1.08 -9.27 2.55
C LEU A 51 -0.44 -10.46 1.82
N ALA A 52 0.24 -10.21 0.70
CA ALA A 52 0.97 -11.24 -0.02
C ALA A 52 2.11 -11.83 0.82
N TYR A 53 2.85 -10.98 1.55
CA TYR A 53 3.90 -11.42 2.47
C TYR A 53 3.33 -12.26 3.62
N ALA A 54 2.23 -11.82 4.23
CA ALA A 54 1.54 -12.59 5.28
C ALA A 54 1.04 -13.95 4.77
N GLY A 55 0.45 -14.00 3.56
CA GLY A 55 0.05 -15.25 2.92
C GLY A 55 1.23 -16.17 2.61
N ALA A 56 2.35 -15.61 2.15
CA ALA A 56 3.56 -16.37 1.87
C ALA A 56 4.15 -17.02 3.12
N LEU A 57 4.12 -16.33 4.26
CA LEU A 57 4.53 -16.87 5.55
C LEU A 57 3.60 -17.99 6.03
N LEU A 58 2.28 -17.77 5.98
CA LEU A 58 1.29 -18.77 6.44
C LEU A 58 1.38 -20.08 5.65
N LEU A 59 1.65 -19.99 4.36
CA LEU A 59 1.72 -21.14 3.47
C LEU A 59 3.17 -21.70 3.33
N ASN A 60 4.16 -21.13 4.04
CA ASN A 60 5.63 -21.27 3.87
C ASN A 60 6.08 -21.39 2.40
N LEU A 61 5.82 -20.35 1.61
CA LEU A 61 6.36 -20.20 0.25
C LEU A 61 7.80 -19.64 0.36
N GLU A 62 8.80 -20.51 0.44
CA GLU A 62 10.20 -20.09 0.63
C GLU A 62 10.68 -19.13 -0.48
N THR A 63 10.32 -19.40 -1.72
CA THR A 63 10.71 -18.58 -2.88
C THR A 63 10.06 -17.19 -2.83
N MET A 64 8.78 -17.11 -2.49
CA MET A 64 8.05 -15.84 -2.38
C MET A 64 8.61 -15.00 -1.23
N VAL A 65 8.86 -15.61 -0.07
CA VAL A 65 9.48 -14.92 1.07
C VAL A 65 10.88 -14.43 0.72
N TRP A 66 11.67 -15.22 -0.02
CA TRP A 66 13.00 -14.83 -0.47
C TRP A 66 12.96 -13.60 -1.39
N ILE A 67 12.11 -13.61 -2.43
CA ILE A 67 11.94 -12.48 -3.35
C ILE A 67 11.47 -11.23 -2.59
N LEU A 68 10.47 -11.37 -1.73
CA LEU A 68 9.93 -10.25 -0.95
C LEU A 68 10.99 -9.66 -0.01
N ASN A 69 11.83 -10.47 0.63
CA ASN A 69 12.92 -9.97 1.48
C ASN A 69 14.00 -9.23 0.67
N VAL A 70 14.34 -9.70 -0.53
CA VAL A 70 15.27 -9.00 -1.42
C VAL A 70 14.68 -7.67 -1.92
N MET A 71 13.38 -7.64 -2.21
CA MET A 71 12.70 -6.45 -2.72
C MET A 71 12.27 -5.45 -1.63
N ALA A 72 12.08 -5.90 -0.38
CA ALA A 72 11.57 -5.09 0.72
C ALA A 72 12.35 -3.79 0.94
N PRO A 73 13.70 -3.76 0.95
CA PRO A 73 14.45 -2.51 1.11
C PRO A 73 14.15 -1.51 -0.01
N GLY A 74 14.08 -1.98 -1.27
CA GLY A 74 13.76 -1.16 -2.42
C GLY A 74 12.33 -0.61 -2.37
N LEU A 75 11.37 -1.44 -1.94
CA LEU A 75 9.98 -1.03 -1.74
C LEU A 75 9.86 0.03 -0.64
N VAL A 76 10.58 -0.10 0.47
CA VAL A 76 10.59 0.90 1.55
C VAL A 76 11.15 2.23 1.07
N ILE A 77 12.26 2.21 0.31
CA ILE A 77 12.86 3.43 -0.25
C ILE A 77 11.90 4.06 -1.27
N ALA A 78 11.34 3.27 -2.19
CA ALA A 78 10.38 3.75 -3.18
C ALA A 78 9.14 4.36 -2.50
N PHE A 79 8.63 3.69 -1.47
CA PHE A 79 7.54 4.21 -0.64
C PHE A 79 7.93 5.54 -0.01
N ALA A 80 9.09 5.63 0.65
CA ALA A 80 9.57 6.87 1.26
C ALA A 80 9.65 8.02 0.26
N ILE A 81 10.26 7.81 -0.92
CA ILE A 81 10.40 8.84 -1.97
C ILE A 81 9.05 9.32 -2.47
N VAL A 82 8.12 8.40 -2.75
CA VAL A 82 6.82 8.77 -3.32
C VAL A 82 5.89 9.41 -2.29
N PHE A 83 5.94 8.94 -1.03
CA PHE A 83 5.14 9.52 0.05
C PHE A 83 5.74 10.81 0.60
N GLN A 84 7.03 11.06 0.43
CA GLN A 84 7.70 12.29 0.89
C GLN A 84 6.93 13.59 0.50
N PRO A 85 6.56 13.83 -0.78
CA PRO A 85 5.81 15.03 -1.17
C PRO A 85 4.39 15.07 -0.63
N GLU A 86 3.70 13.93 -0.54
CA GLU A 86 2.32 13.87 -0.04
C GLU A 86 2.25 14.09 1.47
N MET A 87 3.14 13.47 2.25
CA MET A 87 3.25 13.70 3.69
C MET A 87 3.50 15.17 3.98
N ARG A 88 4.41 15.81 3.24
CA ARG A 88 4.64 17.26 3.34
C ARG A 88 3.36 18.07 3.10
N LYS A 89 2.58 17.76 2.05
CA LYS A 89 1.30 18.43 1.77
C LYS A 89 0.26 18.20 2.87
N LEU A 90 0.19 17.00 3.43
CA LEU A 90 -0.72 16.66 4.53
C LEU A 90 -0.37 17.45 5.79
N PHE A 91 0.90 17.55 6.16
CA PHE A 91 1.35 18.39 7.27
C PHE A 91 1.07 19.88 7.04
N LEU A 92 1.31 20.38 5.83
CA LEU A 92 0.96 21.75 5.44
C LEU A 92 -0.54 22.01 5.55
N LYS A 93 -1.38 21.08 5.08
CA LYS A 93 -2.84 21.18 5.21
C LYS A 93 -3.30 21.06 6.66
N MET A 94 -2.72 20.18 7.47
CA MET A 94 -3.02 20.08 8.90
C MET A 94 -2.65 21.37 9.64
N GLY A 95 -1.52 22.01 9.29
CA GLY A 95 -1.11 23.30 9.86
C GLY A 95 -1.89 24.51 9.33
N GLN A 96 -2.41 24.45 8.10
CA GLN A 96 -3.26 25.49 7.51
C GLN A 96 -4.76 25.29 7.72
N THR A 97 -5.17 24.13 8.24
CA THR A 97 -6.57 23.91 8.58
C THR A 97 -6.89 24.91 9.68
N GLN A 98 -7.66 25.92 9.30
CA GLN A 98 -8.16 26.98 10.15
C GLN A 98 -9.17 26.43 11.16
N TRP A 99 -8.75 25.46 11.97
CA TRP A 99 -9.52 24.92 13.10
C TRP A 99 -9.93 26.05 14.07
N PHE A 100 -9.27 27.21 13.99
CA PHE A 100 -9.56 28.42 14.74
C PHE A 100 -10.29 29.54 13.97
N ALA A 101 -10.72 29.36 12.71
CA ALA A 101 -11.54 30.37 12.01
C ALA A 101 -13.06 30.20 12.25
N PHE A 102 -13.45 29.47 13.30
CA PHE A 102 -14.85 29.38 13.74
C PHE A 102 -15.29 30.55 14.66
N GLY A 103 -14.49 31.61 14.79
CA GLY A 103 -14.84 32.83 15.53
C GLY A 103 -14.81 34.07 14.63
N ASN A 104 -15.98 34.64 14.36
CA ASN A 104 -16.19 35.98 13.79
C ASN A 104 -15.54 36.30 12.41
N ARG A 105 -16.23 35.93 11.31
CA ARG A 105 -16.27 36.86 10.16
C ARG A 105 -17.19 38.02 10.54
N SER A 106 -16.62 39.07 11.12
CA SER A 106 -17.26 40.38 11.15
C SER A 106 -17.55 40.78 9.70
N LYS A 107 -18.83 40.98 9.38
CA LYS A 107 -19.26 41.67 8.16
C LYS A 107 -18.60 43.05 8.13
N HIS A 108 -17.53 43.22 7.36
CA HIS A 108 -17.15 44.54 6.90
C HIS A 108 -18.07 44.93 5.75
N THR A 109 -19.23 45.40 6.18
CA THR A 109 -20.17 46.24 5.46
C THR A 109 -19.43 47.40 4.81
N TYR A 110 -19.55 47.51 3.48
CA TYR A 110 -19.78 48.75 2.74
C TYR A 110 -19.65 50.04 3.57
N VAL A 111 -18.44 50.59 3.67
CA VAL A 111 -18.25 52.01 4.09
C VAL A 111 -17.60 52.85 2.98
N ASP A 112 -17.15 52.23 1.89
CA ASP A 112 -16.54 52.95 0.75
C ASP A 112 -17.55 53.63 -0.19
N SER A 113 -18.86 53.54 0.08
CA SER A 113 -19.88 54.24 -0.72
C SER A 113 -20.31 55.60 -0.14
N VAL A 114 -19.72 56.05 0.98
CA VAL A 114 -20.10 57.33 1.64
C VAL A 114 -18.95 58.36 1.59
N LEU A 115 -17.88 58.08 0.85
CA LEU A 115 -16.83 59.05 0.51
C LEU A 115 -16.81 59.32 -1.01
N ILE A 116 -17.95 59.76 -1.54
CA ILE A 116 -18.07 60.54 -2.78
C ILE A 116 -19.02 61.71 -2.49
#